data_AF-F2CBC8-F1
#
_entry.id   AF-F2CBC8-F1
#
_cell.length_a   1.000
_cell.length_b   1.000
_cell.length_c   1.000
_cell.angle_alpha   90.00
_cell.angle_beta   90.00
_cell.angle_gamma   90.00
#
_symmetry.space_group_name_H-M   'P 1'
#
loop_
_entity.id
_entity.type
_entity.pdbx_description
1 polymer ?
#
loop_
_entity_poly.entity_id
_entity_poly.type
_entity_poly.pdbx_seq_one_letter_code
_entity_poly.pdbx_strand_id
1 'polypeptide(L)'
;MDMFSPYYDIARKLFPNAKIVLDRFHIVQHLSRAMNCLRIQIMNQFDRKSHEYKALKRYWKLIQQDSRKLSHKRFYRPTFRLHLTNKEILEKILYCSQELQEHYKLYQLLLFHFQEKQAGHFFGLIEDTLSCVNPIFQTVFKTFLKDKDKILNALELPYSMQN
;
A
#
# COMPACT_ATOMS: atom_id res chain seq x y z
N MET A 1 14.45 6.86 -9.71
CA MET A 1 14.89 5.62 -10.40
C MET A 1 14.05 4.45 -9.89
N ASP A 2 13.88 3.41 -10.71
CA ASP A 2 13.23 2.15 -10.32
C ASP A 2 14.09 1.36 -9.31
N MET A 3 13.49 0.39 -8.63
CA MET A 3 14.11 -0.44 -7.58
C MET A 3 14.85 -1.67 -8.12
N PHE A 4 15.03 -1.80 -9.43
CA PHE A 4 15.71 -2.94 -10.04
C PHE A 4 17.23 -2.84 -9.86
N SER A 5 17.84 -3.84 -9.19
CA SER A 5 19.22 -3.73 -8.70
C SER A 5 20.30 -3.44 -9.76
N PRO A 6 20.24 -3.97 -11.00
CA PRO A 6 21.25 -3.66 -12.02
C PRO A 6 21.32 -2.17 -12.36
N TYR A 7 20.24 -1.41 -12.19
CA TYR A 7 20.26 0.04 -12.37
C TYR A 7 21.17 0.72 -11.35
N TYR A 8 21.24 0.21 -10.12
CA TYR A 8 22.13 0.75 -9.09
C TYR A 8 23.60 0.49 -9.42
N ASP A 9 23.90 -0.65 -10.03
CA ASP A 9 25.27 -1.03 -10.41
C ASP A 9 25.79 -0.13 -11.52
N ILE A 10 24.96 0.10 -12.55
CA ILE A 10 25.29 1.01 -13.66
C ILE A 10 25.41 2.45 -13.15
N ALA A 11 24.47 2.92 -12.33
CA ALA A 11 24.50 4.28 -11.78
C ALA A 11 25.77 4.54 -10.97
N ARG A 12 26.21 3.60 -10.13
CA ARG A 12 27.45 3.72 -9.36
C ARG A 12 28.71 3.70 -10.24
N LYS A 13 28.69 2.94 -11.34
CA LYS A 13 29.82 2.89 -12.29
C LYS A 13 29.96 4.21 -13.07
N LEU A 14 28.86 4.79 -13.51
CA LEU A 14 28.85 6.01 -14.33
C LEU A 14 28.92 7.30 -13.50
N PHE A 15 28.33 7.29 -12.31
CA PHE A 15 28.19 8.46 -11.44
C PHE A 15 28.52 8.11 -9.97
N PRO A 16 29.80 7.83 -9.65
CA PRO A 16 30.20 7.31 -8.34
C PRO A 16 29.86 8.23 -7.16
N ASN A 17 29.78 9.54 -7.40
CA ASN A 17 29.47 10.55 -6.38
C ASN A 17 27.98 10.93 -6.31
N ALA A 18 27.14 10.39 -7.20
CA ALA A 18 25.72 10.74 -7.24
C ALA A 18 24.90 9.97 -6.19
N LYS A 19 24.02 10.68 -5.50
CA LYS A 19 23.03 10.04 -4.62
C LYS A 19 21.93 9.39 -5.46
N ILE A 20 21.68 8.10 -5.22
CA ILE A 20 20.56 7.40 -5.86
C ILE A 20 19.26 7.78 -5.14
N VAL A 21 18.29 8.25 -5.92
CA VAL A 21 16.96 8.64 -5.45
C VAL A 21 15.92 7.74 -6.12
N LEU A 22 15.12 7.04 -5.31
CA LEU A 22 14.02 6.23 -5.82
C LEU A 22 12.83 7.09 -6.22
N ASP A 23 12.08 6.64 -7.21
CA ASP A 23 10.78 7.25 -7.49
C ASP A 23 9.78 6.86 -6.40
N ARG A 24 9.13 7.87 -5.82
CA ARG A 24 8.12 7.71 -4.77
C ARG A 24 6.94 6.85 -5.23
N PHE A 25 6.62 6.87 -6.52
CA PHE A 25 5.57 6.04 -7.11
C PHE A 25 5.83 4.55 -6.88
N HIS A 26 7.07 4.09 -7.00
CA HIS A 26 7.38 2.66 -6.83
C HIS A 26 7.13 2.19 -5.39
N ILE A 27 7.37 3.04 -4.39
CA ILE A 27 7.10 2.71 -2.98
C ILE A 27 5.59 2.51 -2.76
N VAL A 28 4.79 3.46 -3.22
CA VAL A 28 3.32 3.38 -3.16
C VAL A 28 2.80 2.18 -3.95
N GLN A 29 3.40 1.90 -5.12
CA GLN A 29 3.06 0.77 -5.97
C GLN A 29 3.33 -0.56 -5.28
N HIS A 30 4.48 -0.72 -4.63
CA HIS A 30 4.83 -1.94 -3.88
C HIS A 30 3.86 -2.20 -2.73
N LEU A 31 3.52 -1.18 -1.94
CA LEU A 31 2.52 -1.29 -0.88
C LEU A 31 1.14 -1.67 -1.44
N SER A 32 0.72 -1.01 -2.53
CA SER A 32 -0.58 -1.26 -3.15
C SER A 32 -0.68 -2.68 -3.73
N ARG A 33 0.41 -3.19 -4.31
CA ARG A 33 0.51 -4.57 -4.80
C ARG A 33 0.43 -5.56 -3.64
N ALA A 34 1.14 -5.33 -2.53
CA ALA A 34 1.05 -6.17 -1.34
C ALA A 34 -0.38 -6.25 -0.80
N MET A 35 -1.05 -5.10 -0.66
CA MET A 35 -2.45 -5.05 -0.20
C MET A 35 -3.40 -5.80 -1.15
N ASN A 36 -3.20 -5.69 -2.46
CA ASN A 36 -4.03 -6.43 -3.41
C ASN A 36 -3.74 -7.95 -3.39
N CYS A 37 -2.48 -8.37 -3.24
CA CYS A 37 -2.15 -9.78 -3.09
C CYS A 37 -2.80 -10.37 -1.83
N LEU A 38 -2.71 -9.68 -0.69
CA LEU A 38 -3.37 -10.08 0.54
C LEU A 38 -4.89 -10.17 0.36
N ARG A 39 -5.50 -9.15 -0.24
CA ARG A 39 -6.94 -9.16 -0.56
C ARG A 39 -7.31 -10.37 -1.42
N ILE A 40 -6.51 -10.74 -2.41
CA ILE A 40 -6.77 -11.93 -3.25
C ILE A 40 -6.67 -13.21 -2.41
N GLN A 41 -5.64 -13.33 -1.57
CA GLN A 41 -5.47 -14.46 -0.67
C GLN A 41 -6.70 -14.66 0.22
N ILE A 42 -7.16 -13.59 0.88
CA ILE A 42 -8.35 -13.60 1.74
C ILE A 42 -9.63 -13.86 0.92
N MET A 43 -9.79 -13.18 -0.23
CA MET A 43 -10.95 -13.36 -1.11
C MET A 43 -11.12 -14.82 -1.53
N ASN A 44 -10.03 -15.52 -1.83
CA ASN A 44 -10.08 -16.91 -2.29
C ASN A 44 -10.44 -17.93 -1.19
N GLN A 45 -10.50 -17.52 0.08
CA GLN A 45 -10.98 -18.37 1.19
C GLN A 45 -12.52 -18.46 1.22
N PHE A 46 -13.21 -17.51 0.58
CA PHE A 46 -14.68 -17.49 0.52
C PHE A 46 -15.22 -18.25 -0.69
N ASP A 47 -16.42 -18.81 -0.55
CA ASP A 47 -17.15 -19.38 -1.68
C ASP A 47 -17.40 -18.32 -2.77
N ARG A 48 -17.24 -18.70 -4.04
CA ARG A 48 -17.33 -17.75 -5.17
C ARG A 48 -18.73 -17.11 -5.34
N LYS A 49 -19.78 -17.75 -4.81
CA LYS A 49 -21.16 -17.24 -4.83
C LYS A 49 -21.48 -16.40 -3.59
N SER A 50 -20.65 -16.43 -2.54
CA SER A 50 -20.82 -15.65 -1.31
C SER A 50 -20.86 -14.14 -1.57
N HIS A 51 -21.41 -13.41 -0.61
CA HIS A 51 -21.50 -11.96 -0.68
C HIS A 51 -20.12 -11.33 -0.51
N GLU A 52 -19.31 -11.88 0.39
CA GLU A 52 -17.96 -11.51 0.77
C GLU A 52 -17.03 -11.59 -0.44
N TYR A 53 -17.01 -12.72 -1.14
CA TYR A 53 -16.22 -12.89 -2.37
C TYR A 53 -16.57 -11.83 -3.42
N LYS A 54 -17.86 -11.61 -3.67
CA LYS A 54 -18.35 -10.63 -4.65
C LYS A 54 -18.01 -9.20 -4.24
N ALA A 55 -18.12 -8.86 -2.96
CA ALA A 55 -17.78 -7.54 -2.45
C ALA A 55 -16.28 -7.26 -2.55
N LEU A 56 -15.43 -8.18 -2.06
CA LEU A 56 -13.98 -8.09 -2.15
C LEU A 56 -13.48 -7.99 -3.59
N LYS A 57 -14.11 -8.72 -4.52
CA LYS A 57 -13.79 -8.66 -5.95
C LYS A 57 -14.24 -7.36 -6.59
N ARG A 58 -15.47 -6.90 -6.33
CA ARG A 58 -16.04 -5.72 -7.01
C ARG A 58 -15.39 -4.42 -6.57
N TYR A 59 -15.09 -4.29 -5.27
CA TYR A 59 -14.68 -3.04 -4.65
C TYR A 59 -13.18 -3.00 -4.32
N TRP A 60 -12.36 -3.84 -4.95
CA TRP A 60 -10.91 -3.93 -4.70
C TRP A 60 -10.20 -2.57 -4.78
N LYS A 61 -10.63 -1.67 -5.68
CA LYS A 61 -10.07 -0.32 -5.81
C LYS A 61 -10.26 0.55 -4.56
N LEU A 62 -11.37 0.37 -3.83
CA LEU A 62 -11.63 1.13 -2.61
C LEU A 62 -10.66 0.75 -1.48
N ILE A 63 -10.19 -0.50 -1.45
CA ILE A 63 -9.24 -1.00 -0.46
C ILE A 63 -7.86 -0.36 -0.65
N GLN A 64 -7.50 0.00 -1.88
CA GLN A 64 -6.22 0.65 -2.21
C GLN A 64 -6.29 2.18 -2.22
N GLN A 65 -7.48 2.76 -2.19
CA GLN A 65 -7.63 4.21 -2.25
C GLN A 65 -7.18 4.84 -0.93
N ASP A 66 -6.51 6.00 -1.01
CA ASP A 66 -6.22 6.83 0.16
C ASP A 66 -7.54 7.19 0.85
N SER A 67 -7.68 6.77 2.10
CA SER A 67 -8.90 6.92 2.89
C SER A 67 -9.35 8.38 3.03
N ARG A 68 -8.40 9.33 2.99
CA ARG A 68 -8.67 10.78 3.07
C ARG A 68 -9.32 11.33 1.80
N LYS A 69 -9.25 10.58 0.70
CA LYS A 69 -9.80 10.95 -0.62
C LYS A 69 -11.10 10.21 -0.95
N LEU A 70 -11.70 9.49 -0.01
CA LEU A 70 -12.95 8.76 -0.25
C LEU A 70 -14.13 9.73 -0.39
N SER A 71 -14.91 9.58 -1.46
CA SER A 71 -16.10 10.40 -1.69
C SER A 71 -17.20 10.12 -0.66
N HIS A 72 -17.79 11.19 -0.14
CA HIS A 72 -18.98 11.15 0.72
C HIS A 72 -20.30 11.04 -0.06
N LYS A 73 -20.26 11.02 -1.40
CA LYS A 73 -21.47 10.92 -2.21
C LYS A 73 -22.09 9.53 -2.08
N ARG A 74 -23.38 9.49 -1.78
CA ARG A 74 -24.17 8.26 -1.73
C ARG A 74 -24.69 7.90 -3.11
N PHE A 75 -24.69 6.59 -3.38
CA PHE A 75 -25.18 6.03 -4.63
C PHE A 75 -25.69 4.61 -4.38
N TYR A 76 -26.64 4.16 -5.18
CA TYR A 76 -27.12 2.78 -5.10
C TYR A 76 -25.98 1.79 -5.39
N ARG A 77 -25.90 0.74 -4.58
CA ARG A 77 -24.90 -0.34 -4.69
C ARG A 77 -25.61 -1.68 -4.80
N PRO A 78 -25.73 -2.25 -6.01
CA PRO A 78 -26.46 -3.50 -6.20
C PRO A 78 -25.95 -4.68 -5.36
N THR A 79 -24.64 -4.73 -5.07
CA THR A 79 -24.07 -5.76 -4.20
C THR A 79 -24.74 -5.75 -2.83
N PHE A 80 -24.95 -4.56 -2.24
CA PHE A 80 -25.52 -4.39 -0.90
C PHE A 80 -27.02 -4.05 -0.89
N ARG A 81 -27.62 -3.81 -2.07
CA ARG A 81 -29.02 -3.37 -2.25
C ARG A 81 -29.38 -2.09 -1.47
N LEU A 82 -28.40 -1.21 -1.26
CA LEU A 82 -28.54 0.02 -0.46
C LEU A 82 -27.84 1.20 -1.13
N HIS A 83 -28.25 2.42 -0.78
CA HIS A 83 -27.49 3.63 -1.10
C HIS A 83 -26.39 3.82 -0.07
N LEU A 84 -25.13 3.72 -0.51
CA LEU A 84 -23.96 3.76 0.37
C LEU A 84 -22.91 4.73 -0.17
N THR A 85 -22.16 5.34 0.73
CA THR A 85 -20.90 6.04 0.47
C THR A 85 -19.76 5.03 0.25
N ASN A 86 -18.63 5.50 -0.28
CA ASN A 86 -17.45 4.65 -0.42
C ASN A 86 -16.88 4.21 0.94
N LYS A 87 -17.00 5.04 1.98
CA LYS A 87 -16.58 4.71 3.34
C LYS A 87 -17.42 3.57 3.94
N GLU A 88 -18.75 3.65 3.85
CA GLU A 88 -19.64 2.59 4.36
C GLU A 88 -19.43 1.26 3.63
N ILE A 89 -19.15 1.30 2.32
CA ILE A 89 -18.81 0.10 1.54
C ILE A 89 -17.51 -0.51 2.04
N LEU A 90 -16.49 0.32 2.21
CA LEU A 90 -15.19 -0.11 2.68
C LEU A 90 -15.30 -0.74 4.08
N GLU A 91 -16.00 -0.09 5.02
CA GLU A 91 -16.25 -0.64 6.36
C GLU A 91 -16.90 -2.03 6.30
N LYS A 92 -17.91 -2.21 5.44
CA LYS A 92 -18.55 -3.51 5.23
C LYS A 92 -17.60 -4.57 4.67
N ILE A 93 -16.70 -4.19 3.76
CA ILE A 93 -15.72 -5.12 3.17
C ILE A 93 -14.65 -5.51 4.19
N LEU A 94 -14.17 -4.56 4.98
CA LEU A 94 -13.17 -4.82 6.01
C LEU A 94 -13.73 -5.72 7.12
N TYR A 95 -15.04 -5.67 7.38
CA TYR A 95 -15.69 -6.57 8.34
C TYR A 95 -15.67 -8.05 7.92
N CYS A 96 -15.40 -8.36 6.64
CA CYS A 96 -15.34 -9.76 6.19
C CYS A 96 -14.14 -10.53 6.76
N SER A 97 -13.06 -9.86 7.17
CA SER A 97 -11.86 -10.52 7.70
C SER A 97 -11.07 -9.59 8.61
N GLN A 98 -10.77 -10.07 9.82
CA GLN A 98 -9.91 -9.37 10.77
C GLN A 98 -8.52 -9.08 10.18
N GLU A 99 -7.93 -10.07 9.50
CA GLU A 99 -6.62 -9.93 8.84
C GLU A 99 -6.66 -8.82 7.78
N LEU A 100 -7.73 -8.74 6.98
CA LEU A 100 -7.89 -7.67 5.98
C LEU A 100 -7.98 -6.30 6.65
N GLN A 101 -8.74 -6.19 7.74
CA GLN A 101 -8.92 -4.95 8.47
C GLN A 101 -7.61 -4.44 9.07
N GLU A 102 -6.83 -5.31 9.70
CA GLU A 102 -5.55 -4.98 10.31
C GLU A 102 -4.54 -4.50 9.27
N HIS A 103 -4.40 -5.24 8.17
CA HIS A 103 -3.46 -4.87 7.12
C HIS A 103 -3.92 -3.65 6.33
N TYR A 104 -5.23 -3.41 6.21
CA TYR A 104 -5.74 -2.16 5.66
C TYR A 104 -5.32 -0.97 6.52
N LYS A 105 -5.46 -1.06 7.85
CA LYS A 105 -5.02 0.01 8.77
C LYS A 105 -3.51 0.27 8.64
N LEU A 106 -2.70 -0.79 8.65
CA LEU A 106 -1.25 -0.70 8.44
C LEU A 106 -0.91 -0.04 7.11
N TYR A 107 -1.53 -0.48 6.02
CA TYR A 107 -1.33 0.09 4.68
C TYR A 107 -1.67 1.59 4.64
N GLN A 108 -2.79 2.01 5.24
CA GLN A 108 -3.19 3.42 5.26
C GLN A 108 -2.24 4.29 6.12
N LEU A 109 -1.75 3.78 7.24
CA LEU A 109 -0.75 4.47 8.06
C LEU A 109 0.59 4.61 7.31
N LEU A 110 1.03 3.57 6.61
CA LEU A 110 2.23 3.62 5.78
C LEU A 110 2.10 4.64 4.64
N LEU A 111 0.95 4.66 3.95
CA LEU A 111 0.69 5.68 2.93
C LEU A 111 0.73 7.09 3.53
N PHE A 112 0.09 7.29 4.67
CA PHE A 112 0.06 8.58 5.35
C PHE A 112 1.48 9.05 5.70
N HIS A 113 2.27 8.26 6.43
CA HIS A 113 3.63 8.66 6.80
C HIS A 113 4.52 8.91 5.59
N PHE A 114 4.34 8.13 4.52
CA PHE A 114 5.10 8.31 3.29
C PHE A 114 4.73 9.62 2.56
N GLN A 115 3.44 9.92 2.43
CA GLN A 115 2.94 11.13 1.78
C GLN A 115 3.27 12.41 2.57
N GLU A 116 3.21 12.34 3.90
CA GLU A 116 3.61 13.44 4.80
C GLU A 116 5.13 13.54 4.99
N LYS A 117 5.91 12.74 4.24
CA LYS A 117 7.39 12.70 4.31
C LYS A 117 7.94 12.43 5.72
N GLN A 118 7.18 11.72 6.54
CA GLN A 118 7.53 11.31 7.90
C GLN A 118 8.35 10.01 7.86
N ALA A 119 9.57 10.09 7.34
CA ALA A 119 10.40 8.90 7.11
C ALA A 119 10.66 8.07 8.38
N GLY A 120 10.89 8.73 9.53
CA GLY A 120 11.09 8.07 10.82
C GLY A 120 9.89 7.22 11.21
N HIS A 121 8.68 7.77 11.14
CA HIS A 121 7.45 7.03 11.43
C HIS A 121 7.18 5.91 10.41
N PHE A 122 7.48 6.15 9.13
CA PHE A 122 7.32 5.14 8.08
C PHE A 122 8.20 3.91 8.33
N PHE A 123 9.50 4.11 8.57
CA PHE A 123 10.42 3.01 8.83
C PHE A 123 10.25 2.39 10.21
N GLY A 124 9.94 3.19 11.24
CA GLY A 124 9.60 2.66 12.57
C GLY A 124 8.43 1.68 12.51
N LEU A 125 7.34 2.06 11.82
CA LEU A 125 6.18 1.18 11.66
C LEU A 125 6.50 -0.11 10.89
N ILE A 126 7.39 -0.05 9.89
CA ILE A 126 7.88 -1.22 9.16
C ILE A 126 8.66 -2.15 10.08
N GLU A 127 9.60 -1.60 10.85
CA GLU A 127 10.47 -2.36 11.76
C GLU A 127 9.64 -3.01 12.88
N ASP A 128 8.72 -2.26 13.49
CA ASP A 128 7.84 -2.72 14.58
C ASP A 128 6.93 -3.89 14.18
N THR A 129 6.50 -3.93 12.91
CA THR A 129 5.54 -4.93 12.43
C THR A 129 6.19 -6.09 11.67
N LEU A 130 7.51 -6.03 11.38
CA LEU A 130 8.19 -6.97 10.49
C LEU A 130 8.10 -8.44 10.92
N SER A 131 8.07 -8.70 12.23
CA SER A 131 8.08 -10.04 12.81
C SER A 131 6.72 -10.74 12.77
N CYS A 132 5.62 -9.98 12.72
CA CYS A 132 4.26 -10.51 12.84
C CYS A 132 3.37 -10.24 11.61
N VAL A 133 3.78 -9.36 10.70
CA VAL A 133 3.01 -9.04 9.49
C VAL A 133 2.93 -10.24 8.52
N ASN A 134 1.88 -10.28 7.70
CA ASN A 134 1.72 -11.29 6.66
C ASN A 134 2.97 -11.38 5.73
N PRO A 135 3.42 -12.59 5.33
CA PRO A 135 4.62 -12.79 4.50
C PRO A 135 4.68 -11.95 3.22
N ILE A 136 3.53 -11.63 2.62
CA ILE A 136 3.43 -10.75 1.44
C ILE A 136 4.01 -9.37 1.76
N PHE A 137 3.61 -8.79 2.88
CA PHE A 137 4.11 -7.49 3.34
C PHE A 137 5.56 -7.59 3.82
N GLN A 138 5.91 -8.69 4.51
CA GLN A 138 7.28 -8.89 5.01
C GLN A 138 8.32 -8.83 3.88
N THR A 139 8.00 -9.36 2.70
CA THR A 139 8.88 -9.31 1.51
C THR A 139 9.10 -7.88 1.03
N VAL A 140 8.03 -7.08 1.00
CA VAL A 140 8.11 -5.66 0.62
C VAL A 140 8.90 -4.88 1.65
N PHE A 141 8.66 -5.11 2.94
CA PHE A 141 9.36 -4.44 4.03
C PHE A 141 10.86 -4.73 4.03
N LYS A 142 11.26 -6.00 3.84
CA LYS A 142 12.68 -6.37 3.67
C LYS A 142 13.33 -5.63 2.51
N THR A 143 12.60 -5.45 1.41
CA THR A 143 13.09 -4.68 0.26
C THR A 143 13.25 -3.20 0.59
N PHE A 144 12.28 -2.60 1.27
CA PHE A 144 12.36 -1.20 1.70
C PHE A 144 13.51 -0.96 2.69
N LEU A 145 13.74 -1.88 3.62
CA LEU A 145 14.85 -1.80 4.56
C LEU A 145 16.20 -1.94 3.85
N LYS A 146 16.32 -2.84 2.86
CA LYS A 146 17.53 -2.96 2.03
C LYS A 146 17.85 -1.67 1.27
N ASP A 147 16.83 -0.96 0.80
CA ASP A 147 16.96 0.28 0.04
C ASP A 147 16.68 1.55 0.87
N LYS A 148 16.75 1.46 2.22
CA LYS A 148 16.36 2.52 3.17
C LYS A 148 16.96 3.88 2.81
N ASP A 149 18.28 3.96 2.61
CA ASP A 149 18.95 5.23 2.27
C ASP A 149 18.42 5.86 0.96
N LYS A 150 18.07 5.05 -0.03
CA LYS A 150 17.57 5.53 -1.33
C LYS A 150 16.14 6.05 -1.21
N ILE A 151 15.35 5.45 -0.32
CA ILE A 151 13.99 5.88 0.02
C ILE A 151 14.05 7.16 0.86
N LEU A 152 14.96 7.26 1.83
CA LEU A 152 15.20 8.48 2.61
C LEU A 152 15.54 9.66 1.70
N ASN A 153 16.47 9.46 0.76
CA ASN A 153 16.79 10.46 -0.25
C ASN A 153 15.55 10.90 -1.06
N ALA A 154 14.63 9.97 -1.36
CA ALA A 154 13.40 10.29 -2.08
C ALA A 154 12.42 11.14 -1.25
N LEU A 155 12.42 11.00 0.07
CA LEU A 155 11.54 11.77 0.96
C LEU A 155 12.10 13.16 1.28
N GLU A 156 13.42 13.26 1.49
CA GLU A 156 14.09 14.50 1.89
C GLU A 156 14.34 15.45 0.72
N LEU A 157 14.72 14.91 -0.45
CA LEU A 157 15.14 15.75 -1.57
C LEU A 157 13.92 16.31 -2.34
N PRO A 158 13.95 17.58 -2.76
CA PRO A 158 12.84 18.24 -3.46
C PRO A 158 12.63 17.73 -4.90
N TYR A 159 13.50 16.85 -5.41
CA TYR A 159 13.60 16.52 -6.83
C TYR A 159 12.55 15.52 -7.35
N SER A 160 11.66 14.99 -6.49
CA SER A 160 10.51 14.20 -6.93
C SER A 160 9.24 15.04 -6.81
N MET A 161 8.70 15.40 -7.98
CA MET A 161 7.63 16.37 -8.18
C MET A 161 6.36 16.05 -7.40
N GLN A 162 5.71 17.12 -6.96
CA GLN A 162 4.31 17.17 -6.54
C GLN A 162 3.43 16.52 -7.63
N ASN A 163 2.60 15.57 -7.25
CA ASN A 163 1.39 15.14 -7.97
C ASN A 163 0.36 14.64 -6.96
#